data_AF-A0A2M8BMG9-F1
#
_entry.id   AF-A0A2M8BMG9-F1
#
_cell.length_a   1.000
_cell.length_b   1.000
_cell.length_c   1.000
_cell.angle_alpha   90.00
_cell.angle_beta   90.00
_cell.angle_gamma   90.00
#
_symmetry.space_group_name_H-M   'P 1'
#
loop_
_entity.id
_entity.type
_entity.pdbx_description
1 polymer ?
#
loop_
_entity_poly.entity_id
_entity_poly.type
_entity_poly.pdbx_seq_one_letter_code
_entity_poly.pdbx_strand_id
1 'polypeptide(L)'
;MAVSIGFAHMSPIKALLSLVSPAGGKSRLTIFIFHRVLPQPDPIFPSEVDALQFDKLMGWIKQWFNVLPLDSAVRRLKDASLPACAAAITFDDGYLDNYSVALPILKRHGLTATFFIATGYLDGGRMWNDTVIESVRACPLATLDLSDLGLGRHPTANVAQKRTAIDAVIRQIKYLAVPQRAQLAEQIAQAVQVEPPNNLMMTSAQVLALHRAGMQIGAHTVSHPILARLTDEQAKQEIQGSKHFLEQLLGERVGLFAYPNGKPGEDYTPATVEV
;
A
#
# COMPACT_ATOMS: atom_id res chain seq x y z
N MET A 1 -50.02 -5.40 -6.16
CA MET A 1 -48.54 -5.52 -6.13
C MET A 1 -48.07 -5.17 -4.74
N ALA A 2 -47.64 -6.15 -3.95
CA ALA A 2 -47.08 -5.91 -2.63
C ALA A 2 -45.59 -5.60 -2.77
N VAL A 3 -45.20 -4.38 -2.41
CA VAL A 3 -43.79 -3.99 -2.26
C VAL A 3 -43.28 -4.68 -0.99
N SER A 4 -42.53 -5.78 -1.16
CA SER A 4 -41.79 -6.39 -0.07
C SER A 4 -40.63 -5.46 0.30
N ILE A 5 -40.85 -4.61 1.30
CA ILE A 5 -39.76 -3.90 1.98
C ILE A 5 -38.97 -4.97 2.74
N GLY A 6 -37.94 -5.51 2.08
CA GLY A 6 -37.01 -6.42 2.71
C GLY A 6 -36.27 -5.67 3.82
N PHE A 7 -36.64 -5.93 5.08
CA PHE A 7 -35.77 -5.61 6.20
C PHE A 7 -34.50 -6.45 6.03
N ALA A 8 -33.46 -5.87 5.46
CA ALA A 8 -32.13 -6.48 5.51
C ALA A 8 -31.79 -6.64 6.99
N HIS A 9 -31.76 -7.88 7.48
CA HIS A 9 -31.38 -8.17 8.86
C HIS A 9 -29.96 -7.63 9.08
N MET A 10 -29.86 -6.53 9.81
CA MET A 10 -28.57 -5.99 10.24
C MET A 10 -27.91 -7.03 11.14
N SER A 11 -26.65 -7.38 10.82
CA SER A 11 -25.85 -8.22 11.70
C SER A 11 -25.81 -7.61 13.11
N PRO A 12 -25.92 -8.41 14.18
CA PRO A 12 -25.77 -7.93 15.56
C PRO A 12 -24.48 -7.13 15.77
N ILE A 13 -23.41 -7.51 15.06
CA ILE A 13 -22.12 -6.82 15.08
C ILE A 13 -22.25 -5.43 14.46
N LYS A 14 -22.93 -5.29 13.31
CA LYS A 14 -23.14 -3.98 12.66
C LYS A 14 -24.00 -3.05 13.52
N ALA A 15 -25.02 -3.60 14.19
CA ALA A 15 -25.82 -2.84 15.15
C ALA A 15 -24.95 -2.32 16.31
N LEU A 16 -24.11 -3.16 16.90
CA LEU A 16 -23.18 -2.75 17.96
C LEU A 16 -22.16 -1.71 17.47
N LEU A 17 -21.53 -1.94 16.32
CA LEU A 17 -20.58 -1.00 15.72
C LEU A 17 -21.21 0.36 15.44
N SER A 18 -22.48 0.40 15.04
CA SER A 18 -23.18 1.66 14.76
C SER A 18 -23.41 2.53 16.00
N LEU A 19 -23.40 1.94 17.20
CA LEU A 19 -23.44 2.69 18.45
C LEU A 19 -22.09 3.36 18.74
N VAL A 20 -20.98 2.75 18.32
CA VAL A 20 -19.61 3.25 18.53
C VAL A 20 -19.17 4.18 17.39
N SER A 21 -19.69 3.98 16.18
CA SER A 21 -19.48 4.84 15.00
C SER A 21 -20.83 5.22 14.38
N PRO A 22 -21.56 6.18 14.99
CA PRO A 22 -22.87 6.61 14.52
C PRO A 22 -22.80 7.44 13.23
N ALA A 23 -23.95 7.72 12.61
CA ALA A 23 -24.02 8.64 11.48
C ALA A 23 -23.92 10.12 11.93
N GLY A 24 -23.71 11.03 10.98
CA GLY A 24 -23.81 12.48 11.22
C GLY A 24 -22.58 13.11 11.88
N GLY A 25 -22.75 14.20 12.63
CA GLY A 25 -21.63 14.97 13.22
C GLY A 25 -20.75 14.26 14.26
N LYS A 26 -21.13 13.06 14.72
CA LYS A 26 -20.32 12.20 15.60
C LYS A 26 -19.73 10.99 14.86
N SER A 27 -19.87 10.96 13.53
CA SER A 27 -19.37 9.86 12.71
C SER A 27 -17.85 9.80 12.71
N ARG A 28 -17.35 8.57 12.49
CA ARG A 28 -15.95 8.30 12.26
C ARG A 28 -15.81 7.54 10.95
N LEU A 29 -14.78 7.89 10.19
CA LEU A 29 -14.37 7.13 9.02
C LEU A 29 -13.30 6.12 9.45
N THR A 30 -13.56 4.83 9.22
CA THR A 30 -12.54 3.79 9.34
C THR A 30 -11.85 3.60 7.99
N ILE A 31 -10.51 3.56 7.98
CA ILE A 31 -9.74 3.29 6.76
C ILE A 31 -8.99 1.97 6.97
N PHE A 32 -9.29 0.98 6.14
CA PHE A 32 -8.55 -0.28 6.11
C PHE A 32 -7.39 -0.13 5.11
N ILE A 33 -6.17 -0.13 5.62
CA ILE A 33 -4.96 0.07 4.83
C ILE A 33 -4.32 -1.30 4.57
N PHE A 34 -4.06 -1.57 3.29
CA PHE A 34 -3.32 -2.72 2.82
C PHE A 34 -2.14 -2.25 1.98
N HIS A 35 -1.14 -3.11 1.78
CA HIS A 35 -0.07 -2.84 0.80
C HIS A 35 -0.14 -3.94 -0.25
N ARG A 36 0.00 -5.20 0.20
CA ARG A 36 -0.02 -6.40 -0.64
C ARG A 36 -1.18 -7.33 -0.30
N VAL A 37 -1.58 -8.14 -1.28
CA VAL A 37 -2.45 -9.32 -1.08
C VAL A 37 -1.86 -10.50 -1.81
N LEU A 38 -1.11 -11.33 -1.09
CA LEU A 38 -0.34 -12.40 -1.70
C LEU A 38 -1.25 -13.54 -2.18
N PRO A 39 -0.92 -14.24 -3.28
CA PRO A 39 -1.72 -15.37 -3.75
C PRO A 39 -1.72 -16.54 -2.77
N GLN A 40 -0.66 -16.67 -1.97
CA GLN A 40 -0.46 -17.70 -0.95
C GLN A 40 0.30 -17.11 0.25
N PRO A 41 0.25 -17.75 1.43
CA PRO A 41 1.02 -17.30 2.59
C PRO A 41 2.53 -17.23 2.29
N ASP A 42 3.18 -16.15 2.74
CA ASP A 42 4.63 -16.01 2.64
C ASP A 42 5.32 -16.59 3.90
N PRO A 43 6.22 -17.58 3.76
CA PRO A 43 6.92 -18.14 4.91
C PRO A 43 7.84 -17.14 5.62
N ILE A 44 8.40 -16.16 4.91
CA ILE A 44 9.25 -15.11 5.48
C ILE A 44 8.39 -14.06 6.19
N PHE A 45 7.26 -13.69 5.57
CA PHE A 45 6.33 -12.68 6.09
C PHE A 45 4.93 -13.25 6.36
N PRO A 46 4.76 -14.11 7.37
CA PRO A 46 3.49 -14.81 7.61
C PRO A 46 2.35 -13.89 8.08
N SER A 47 2.65 -12.63 8.39
CA SER A 47 1.66 -11.59 8.71
C SER A 47 1.11 -10.88 7.48
N GLU A 48 1.73 -11.03 6.31
CA GLU A 48 1.19 -10.50 5.06
C GLU A 48 -0.11 -11.22 4.71
N VAL A 49 -1.10 -10.45 4.27
CA VAL A 49 -2.43 -10.97 4.00
C VAL A 49 -2.39 -11.77 2.69
N ASP A 50 -2.79 -13.04 2.75
CA ASP A 50 -2.99 -13.85 1.55
C ASP A 50 -4.42 -13.71 0.99
N ALA A 51 -4.65 -14.24 -0.22
CA ALA A 51 -5.92 -14.18 -0.94
C ALA A 51 -7.11 -14.76 -0.15
N LEU A 52 -6.92 -15.85 0.59
CA LEU A 52 -7.97 -16.48 1.38
C LEU A 52 -8.33 -15.64 2.60
N GLN A 53 -7.32 -15.07 3.26
CA GLN A 53 -7.53 -14.14 4.37
C GLN A 53 -8.20 -12.86 3.90
N PHE A 54 -7.72 -12.27 2.80
CA PHE A 54 -8.29 -11.06 2.22
C PHE A 54 -9.75 -11.26 1.82
N ASP A 55 -10.11 -12.38 1.20
CA ASP A 55 -11.50 -12.68 0.84
C ASP A 55 -12.44 -12.73 2.07
N LYS A 56 -11.99 -13.36 3.16
CA LYS A 56 -12.74 -13.39 4.42
C LYS A 56 -12.90 -11.99 5.02
N LEU A 57 -11.81 -11.20 5.03
CA LEU A 57 -11.83 -9.82 5.50
C LEU A 57 -12.81 -8.97 4.70
N MET A 58 -12.84 -9.11 3.36
CA MET A 58 -13.77 -8.39 2.50
C MET A 58 -15.23 -8.78 2.79
N GLY A 59 -15.50 -10.07 3.03
CA GLY A 59 -16.82 -10.54 3.46
C GLY A 59 -17.29 -9.89 4.77
N TRP A 60 -16.40 -9.83 5.77
CA TRP A 60 -16.68 -9.18 7.05
C TRP A 60 -16.87 -7.66 6.91
N ILE A 61 -15.98 -7.00 6.18
CA ILE A 61 -16.04 -5.55 5.94
C ILE A 61 -17.34 -5.18 5.26
N LYS A 62 -17.72 -5.92 4.20
CA LYS A 62 -19.02 -5.75 3.52
C LYS A 62 -20.20 -5.91 4.48
N GLN A 63 -20.15 -6.89 5.38
CA GLN A 63 -21.25 -7.16 6.29
C GLN A 63 -21.37 -6.11 7.40
N TRP A 64 -20.26 -5.54 7.86
CA TRP A 64 -20.21 -4.72 9.08
C TRP A 64 -20.13 -3.22 8.82
N PHE A 65 -19.64 -2.79 7.66
CA PHE A 65 -19.42 -1.39 7.35
C PHE A 65 -20.30 -0.91 6.19
N ASN A 66 -20.36 0.40 6.01
CA ASN A 66 -20.85 1.05 4.80
C ASN A 66 -19.61 1.57 4.05
N VAL A 67 -19.11 0.76 3.12
CA VAL A 67 -17.90 1.07 2.35
C VAL A 67 -18.22 2.11 1.29
N LEU A 68 -17.41 3.16 1.23
CA LEU A 68 -17.56 4.30 0.31
C LEU A 68 -16.27 4.51 -0.49
N PRO A 69 -16.35 5.08 -1.71
CA PRO A 69 -15.20 5.71 -2.34
C PRO A 69 -14.58 6.74 -1.39
N LEU A 70 -13.25 6.77 -1.29
CA LEU A 70 -12.53 7.56 -0.29
C LEU A 70 -12.78 9.06 -0.45
N ASP A 71 -12.81 9.58 -1.67
CA ASP A 71 -13.11 11.00 -1.94
C ASP A 71 -14.49 11.41 -1.38
N SER A 72 -15.48 10.54 -1.56
CA SER A 72 -16.85 10.70 -1.12
C SER A 72 -16.95 10.55 0.39
N ALA A 73 -16.19 9.62 0.98
CA ALA A 73 -16.10 9.46 2.42
C ALA A 73 -15.49 10.70 3.09
N VAL A 74 -14.39 11.23 2.54
CA VAL A 74 -13.73 12.45 3.05
C VAL A 74 -14.65 13.67 2.92
N ARG A 75 -15.33 13.83 1.78
CA ARG A 75 -16.31 14.91 1.60
C ARG A 75 -17.43 14.82 2.63
N ARG A 76 -18.05 13.65 2.77
CA ARG A 76 -19.12 13.41 3.76
C ARG A 76 -18.65 13.56 5.19
N LEU A 77 -17.40 13.26 5.51
CA LEU A 77 -16.83 13.50 6.84
C LEU A 77 -16.80 15.00 7.14
N LYS A 78 -16.30 15.82 6.20
CA LYS A 78 -16.28 17.28 6.32
C LYS A 78 -17.68 17.87 6.44
N ASP A 79 -18.62 17.33 5.68
CA ASP A 79 -20.03 17.77 5.67
C ASP A 79 -20.85 17.17 6.83
N ALA A 80 -20.23 16.44 7.76
CA ALA A 80 -20.90 15.76 8.87
C ALA A 80 -22.09 14.87 8.42
N SER A 81 -21.96 14.19 7.28
CA SER A 81 -23.00 13.42 6.59
C SER A 81 -22.60 11.97 6.27
N LEU A 82 -21.56 11.45 6.94
CA LEU A 82 -21.22 10.03 6.83
C LEU A 82 -22.33 9.13 7.37
N PRO A 83 -22.55 7.97 6.75
CA PRO A 83 -23.37 6.93 7.35
C PRO A 83 -22.67 6.34 8.59
N ALA A 84 -23.45 5.67 9.45
CA ALA A 84 -22.88 4.89 10.55
C ALA A 84 -21.95 3.80 10.01
N CYS A 85 -20.91 3.43 10.76
CA CYS A 85 -19.92 2.43 10.33
C CYS A 85 -19.33 2.73 8.93
N ALA A 86 -19.10 3.99 8.60
CA ALA A 86 -18.48 4.35 7.32
C ALA A 86 -17.05 3.81 7.24
N ALA A 87 -16.69 3.21 6.10
CA ALA A 87 -15.35 2.74 5.85
C ALA A 87 -14.85 3.07 4.44
N ALA A 88 -13.53 3.13 4.28
CA ALA A 88 -12.83 3.11 3.00
C ALA A 88 -11.75 2.01 3.04
N ILE A 89 -11.43 1.47 1.87
CA ILE A 89 -10.37 0.46 1.68
C ILE A 89 -9.29 1.11 0.84
N THR A 90 -8.05 1.07 1.30
CA THR A 90 -6.91 1.66 0.60
C THR A 90 -5.79 0.66 0.43
N PHE A 91 -5.03 0.85 -0.65
CA PHE A 91 -3.81 0.13 -0.95
C PHE A 91 -2.72 1.12 -1.27
N ASP A 92 -1.55 0.93 -0.68
CA ASP A 92 -0.40 1.79 -0.92
C ASP A 92 0.62 1.08 -1.85
N ASP A 93 1.63 1.82 -2.30
CA ASP A 93 2.77 1.42 -3.14
C ASP A 93 2.47 1.09 -4.62
N GLY A 94 1.49 0.24 -4.91
CA GLY A 94 1.14 -0.18 -6.28
C GLY A 94 1.74 -1.52 -6.73
N TYR A 95 1.81 -2.50 -5.84
CA TYR A 95 2.24 -3.87 -6.16
C TYR A 95 1.33 -4.56 -7.19
N LEU A 96 1.88 -5.50 -7.95
CA LEU A 96 1.16 -6.28 -8.96
C LEU A 96 0.00 -7.08 -8.36
N ASP A 97 0.12 -7.52 -7.11
CA ASP A 97 -0.90 -8.33 -6.44
C ASP A 97 -2.16 -7.52 -6.06
N ASN A 98 -2.09 -6.19 -6.03
CA ASN A 98 -3.26 -5.31 -5.99
C ASN A 98 -4.17 -5.52 -7.20
N TYR A 99 -3.60 -5.70 -8.39
CA TYR A 99 -4.35 -5.96 -9.63
C TYR A 99 -4.66 -7.45 -9.81
N SER A 100 -3.67 -8.32 -9.65
CA SER A 100 -3.81 -9.74 -10.00
C SER A 100 -4.57 -10.56 -8.96
N VAL A 101 -4.61 -10.12 -7.69
CA VAL A 101 -5.26 -10.85 -6.59
C VAL A 101 -6.38 -10.03 -5.95
N ALA A 102 -6.08 -8.81 -5.48
CA ALA A 102 -7.04 -8.01 -4.70
C ALA A 102 -8.24 -7.55 -5.53
N LEU A 103 -8.03 -7.03 -6.75
CA LEU A 103 -9.09 -6.55 -7.63
C LEU A 103 -10.19 -7.60 -7.92
N PRO A 104 -9.87 -8.84 -8.36
CA PRO A 104 -10.89 -9.88 -8.54
C PRO A 104 -11.72 -10.13 -7.27
N ILE A 105 -11.09 -10.16 -6.09
CA ILE A 105 -11.77 -10.39 -4.83
C ILE A 105 -12.70 -9.23 -4.48
N LEU A 106 -12.22 -7.98 -4.58
CA LEU A 106 -13.02 -6.77 -4.38
C LEU A 106 -14.27 -6.76 -5.28
N LYS A 107 -14.11 -7.11 -6.56
CA LYS A 107 -15.22 -7.20 -7.52
C LYS A 107 -16.25 -8.25 -7.12
N ARG A 108 -15.84 -9.44 -6.65
CA ARG A 108 -16.78 -10.48 -6.17
C ARG A 108 -17.59 -10.00 -4.97
N HIS A 109 -16.99 -9.21 -4.09
CA HIS A 109 -17.68 -8.64 -2.94
C HIS A 109 -18.52 -7.40 -3.28
N GLY A 110 -18.31 -6.78 -4.45
CA GLY A 110 -18.96 -5.54 -4.84
C GLY A 110 -18.42 -4.34 -4.04
N LEU A 111 -17.14 -4.38 -3.68
CA LEU A 111 -16.46 -3.35 -2.90
C LEU A 111 -15.62 -2.45 -3.81
N THR A 112 -15.51 -1.19 -3.42
CA THR A 112 -14.60 -0.21 -4.02
C THR A 112 -13.37 -0.03 -3.13
N ALA A 113 -12.24 0.33 -3.73
CA ALA A 113 -11.02 0.69 -3.03
C ALA A 113 -10.28 1.84 -3.73
N THR A 114 -9.36 2.47 -3.01
CA THR A 114 -8.42 3.45 -3.54
C THR A 114 -7.02 2.85 -3.57
N PHE A 115 -6.32 2.97 -4.69
CA PHE A 115 -4.94 2.52 -4.86
C PHE A 115 -4.03 3.74 -5.00
N PHE A 116 -3.14 3.95 -4.04
CA PHE A 116 -2.14 5.00 -4.01
C PHE A 116 -0.85 4.47 -4.68
N ILE A 117 -0.45 5.10 -5.78
CA ILE A 117 0.57 4.56 -6.67
C ILE A 117 1.88 5.35 -6.56
N ALA A 118 2.98 4.65 -6.24
CA ALA A 118 4.32 5.18 -6.33
C ALA A 118 4.84 5.04 -7.78
N THR A 119 4.71 6.10 -8.57
CA THR A 119 4.72 5.99 -10.04
C THR A 119 6.06 5.60 -10.64
N GLY A 120 7.17 5.89 -9.95
CA GLY A 120 8.53 5.60 -10.43
C GLY A 120 8.87 4.11 -10.43
N TYR A 121 8.01 3.26 -9.86
CA TYR A 121 8.22 1.82 -9.81
C TYR A 121 7.33 1.02 -10.76
N LEU A 122 6.45 1.69 -11.49
CA LEU A 122 5.66 1.04 -12.53
C LEU A 122 6.56 0.52 -13.65
N ASP A 123 6.02 -0.39 -14.46
CA ASP A 123 6.62 -0.81 -15.74
C ASP A 123 8.04 -1.42 -15.60
N GLY A 124 8.22 -2.25 -14.57
CA GLY A 124 9.46 -3.01 -14.35
C GLY A 124 10.37 -2.43 -13.26
N GLY A 125 9.94 -1.36 -12.60
CA GLY A 125 10.62 -0.82 -11.42
C GLY A 125 10.47 -1.71 -10.18
N ARG A 126 11.32 -1.46 -9.19
CA ARG A 126 11.36 -2.18 -7.92
C ARG A 126 11.82 -1.24 -6.80
N MET A 127 11.19 -1.32 -5.64
CA MET A 127 11.62 -0.54 -4.47
C MET A 127 12.92 -1.10 -3.89
N TRP A 128 13.74 -0.25 -3.27
CA TRP A 128 15.02 -0.66 -2.69
C TRP A 128 14.85 -1.76 -1.62
N ASN A 129 13.77 -1.72 -0.83
CA ASN A 129 13.45 -2.73 0.17
C ASN A 129 13.13 -4.07 -0.49
N ASP A 130 12.41 -4.08 -1.61
CA ASP A 130 12.12 -5.30 -2.35
C ASP A 130 13.38 -5.91 -2.97
N THR A 131 14.29 -5.08 -3.50
CA THR A 131 15.62 -5.55 -3.94
C THR A 131 16.32 -6.30 -2.79
N VAL A 132 16.33 -5.75 -1.58
CA VAL A 132 16.95 -6.41 -0.41
C VAL A 132 16.20 -7.69 -0.02
N ILE A 133 14.87 -7.62 0.10
CA ILE A 133 14.01 -8.75 0.50
C ILE A 133 14.23 -9.93 -0.43
N GLU A 134 14.11 -9.70 -1.73
CA GLU A 134 14.17 -10.77 -2.72
C GLU A 134 15.59 -11.28 -2.93
N SER A 135 16.61 -10.43 -2.75
CA SER A 135 18.00 -10.89 -2.72
C SER A 135 18.25 -11.85 -1.56
N VAL A 136 17.87 -11.47 -0.34
CA VAL A 136 18.07 -12.33 0.85
C VAL A 136 17.17 -13.58 0.78
N ARG A 137 15.95 -13.45 0.25
CA ARG A 137 15.05 -14.59 -0.01
C ARG A 137 15.70 -15.61 -0.93
N ALA A 138 16.31 -15.16 -2.02
CA ALA A 138 16.97 -16.02 -3.00
C ALA A 138 18.39 -16.45 -2.58
N CYS A 139 18.93 -15.91 -1.49
CA CYS A 139 20.29 -16.20 -1.05
C CYS A 139 20.52 -17.71 -0.86
N PRO A 140 21.48 -18.31 -1.59
CA PRO A 140 21.80 -19.74 -1.49
C PRO A 140 22.83 -20.03 -0.38
N LEU A 141 23.51 -19.01 0.11
CA LEU A 141 24.54 -19.14 1.14
C LEU A 141 23.91 -19.35 2.51
N ALA A 142 24.59 -20.11 3.38
CA ALA A 142 24.18 -20.25 4.78
C ALA A 142 24.43 -18.98 5.61
N THR A 143 25.30 -18.10 5.11
CA THR A 143 25.60 -16.81 5.72
C THR A 143 25.88 -15.81 4.60
N LEU A 144 25.21 -14.66 4.65
CA LEU A 144 25.42 -13.52 3.79
C LEU A 144 26.37 -12.55 4.50
N ASP A 145 27.55 -12.34 3.93
CA ASP A 145 28.54 -11.40 4.45
C ASP A 145 28.46 -10.07 3.70
N LEU A 146 28.03 -9.02 4.39
CA LEU A 146 27.94 -7.65 3.88
C LEU A 146 28.88 -6.71 4.66
N SER A 147 29.94 -7.25 5.26
CA SER A 147 30.87 -6.47 6.08
C SER A 147 31.57 -5.37 5.28
N ASP A 148 31.87 -5.61 4.00
CA ASP A 148 32.45 -4.62 3.08
C ASP A 148 31.50 -3.44 2.79
N LEU A 149 30.20 -3.65 2.96
CA LEU A 149 29.17 -2.61 2.87
C LEU A 149 28.87 -1.96 4.23
N GLY A 150 29.57 -2.35 5.29
CA GLY A 150 29.32 -1.91 6.66
C GLY A 150 28.04 -2.48 7.29
N LEU A 151 27.46 -3.53 6.70
CA LEU A 151 26.17 -4.10 7.13
C LEU A 151 26.33 -5.41 7.93
N GLY A 152 27.55 -5.92 8.06
CA GLY A 152 27.89 -7.09 8.88
C GLY A 152 27.52 -8.44 8.24
N ARG A 153 27.59 -9.50 9.06
CA ARG A 153 27.33 -10.89 8.64
C ARG A 153 25.99 -11.37 9.14
N HIS A 154 25.22 -12.03 8.27
CA HIS A 154 23.86 -12.46 8.54
C HIS A 154 23.67 -13.95 8.22
N PRO A 155 23.31 -14.80 9.18
CA PRO A 155 22.85 -16.15 8.89
C PRO A 155 21.63 -16.13 7.97
N THR A 156 21.57 -17.06 7.01
CA THR A 156 20.53 -17.11 5.97
C THR A 156 20.14 -18.54 5.58
N ALA A 157 20.55 -19.54 6.38
CA ALA A 157 20.36 -20.97 6.07
C ALA A 157 18.90 -21.45 6.15
N ASN A 158 18.01 -20.69 6.80
CA ASN A 158 16.58 -21.01 6.90
C ASN A 158 15.70 -19.74 6.90
N VAL A 159 14.39 -19.94 6.81
CA VAL A 159 13.38 -18.86 6.72
C VAL A 159 13.47 -17.86 7.89
N ALA A 160 13.61 -18.35 9.13
CA ALA A 160 13.69 -17.47 10.31
C ALA A 160 14.97 -16.61 10.30
N GLN A 161 16.08 -17.20 9.86
CA GLN A 161 17.35 -16.49 9.67
C GLN A 161 17.26 -15.45 8.54
N LYS A 162 16.68 -15.81 7.39
CA LYS A 162 16.43 -14.87 6.28
C LYS A 162 15.57 -13.68 6.71
N ARG A 163 14.49 -13.92 7.47
CA ARG A 163 13.66 -12.85 8.03
C ARG A 163 14.47 -11.91 8.93
N THR A 164 15.25 -12.47 9.86
CA THR A 164 16.11 -11.69 10.76
C THR A 164 17.13 -10.85 9.98
N ALA A 165 17.75 -11.43 8.95
CA ALA A 165 18.71 -10.75 8.09
C ALA A 165 18.07 -9.58 7.33
N ILE A 166 16.91 -9.80 6.70
CA ILE A 166 16.14 -8.75 6.01
C ILE A 166 15.83 -7.60 6.96
N ASP A 167 15.26 -7.89 8.14
CA ASP A 167 14.89 -6.89 9.13
C ASP A 167 16.10 -6.08 9.62
N ALA A 168 17.24 -6.73 9.82
CA ALA A 168 18.48 -6.10 10.26
C ALA A 168 19.08 -5.18 9.18
N VAL A 169 19.09 -5.62 7.93
CA VAL A 169 19.63 -4.85 6.80
C VAL A 169 18.75 -3.64 6.48
N ILE A 170 17.43 -3.85 6.34
CA ILE A 170 16.47 -2.77 6.06
C ILE A 170 16.55 -1.69 7.12
N ARG A 171 16.62 -2.06 8.41
CA ARG A 171 16.71 -1.08 9.51
C ARG A 171 17.94 -0.19 9.42
N GLN A 172 19.08 -0.74 8.99
CA GLN A 172 20.33 0.02 8.88
C GLN A 172 20.30 1.02 7.72
N ILE A 173 19.64 0.68 6.60
CA ILE A 173 19.65 1.53 5.40
C ILE A 173 18.42 2.43 5.27
N LYS A 174 17.30 2.13 5.97
CA LYS A 174 16.00 2.83 5.83
C LYS A 174 16.07 4.35 5.91
N TYR A 175 16.98 4.92 6.68
CA TYR A 175 17.08 6.37 6.90
C TYR A 175 18.22 7.06 6.14
N LEU A 176 18.98 6.33 5.31
CA LEU A 176 20.01 6.91 4.44
C LEU A 176 19.37 7.80 3.35
N ALA A 177 20.16 8.55 2.59
CA ALA A 177 19.60 9.28 1.44
C ALA A 177 19.06 8.29 0.37
N VAL A 178 18.01 8.66 -0.36
CA VAL A 178 17.37 7.78 -1.36
C VAL A 178 18.38 7.16 -2.35
N PRO A 179 19.32 7.94 -2.95
CA PRO A 179 20.32 7.36 -3.85
C PRO A 179 21.23 6.33 -3.18
N GLN A 180 21.59 6.56 -1.91
CA GLN A 180 22.43 5.65 -1.14
C GLN A 180 21.70 4.33 -0.82
N ARG A 181 20.39 4.39 -0.51
CA ARG A 181 19.58 3.19 -0.29
C ARG A 181 19.52 2.32 -1.54
N ALA A 182 19.23 2.93 -2.68
CA ALA A 182 19.15 2.22 -3.96
C ALA A 182 20.50 1.58 -4.32
N GLN A 183 21.60 2.32 -4.17
CA GLN A 183 22.94 1.81 -4.43
C GLN A 183 23.29 0.61 -3.53
N LEU A 184 23.05 0.72 -2.21
CA LEU A 184 23.32 -0.37 -1.27
C LEU A 184 22.45 -1.60 -1.57
N ALA A 185 21.18 -1.41 -1.93
CA ALA A 185 20.29 -2.50 -2.28
C ALA A 185 20.80 -3.29 -3.50
N GLU A 186 21.27 -2.60 -4.54
CA GLU A 186 21.87 -3.24 -5.72
C GLU A 186 23.21 -3.92 -5.39
N GLN A 187 24.04 -3.32 -4.52
CA GLN A 187 25.28 -3.96 -4.04
C GLN A 187 25.00 -5.24 -3.24
N ILE A 188 23.92 -5.27 -2.46
CA ILE A 188 23.47 -6.49 -1.75
C ILE A 188 23.03 -7.56 -2.76
N ALA A 189 22.25 -7.19 -3.78
CA ALA A 189 21.83 -8.13 -4.83
C ALA A 189 23.04 -8.75 -5.56
N GLN A 190 24.04 -7.93 -5.88
CA GLN A 190 25.30 -8.36 -6.48
C GLN A 190 26.08 -9.31 -5.57
N ALA A 191 26.16 -9.02 -4.26
CA ALA A 191 26.86 -9.86 -3.28
C ALA A 191 26.23 -11.26 -3.16
N VAL A 192 24.91 -11.35 -3.35
CA VAL A 192 24.17 -12.62 -3.33
C VAL A 192 24.23 -13.36 -4.68
N GLN A 193 24.63 -12.68 -5.77
CA GLN A 193 24.66 -13.18 -7.14
C GLN A 193 23.29 -13.67 -7.64
N VAL A 194 22.24 -12.95 -7.27
CA VAL A 194 20.86 -13.23 -7.71
C VAL A 194 20.28 -11.98 -8.35
N GLU A 195 19.54 -12.18 -9.44
CA GLU A 195 18.72 -11.13 -10.03
C GLU A 195 17.36 -11.16 -9.36
N PRO A 196 16.99 -10.13 -8.58
CA PRO A 196 15.67 -10.10 -7.96
C PRO A 196 14.60 -9.87 -9.04
N PRO A 197 13.34 -10.27 -8.80
CA PRO A 197 12.25 -10.13 -9.76
C PRO A 197 11.99 -8.66 -10.11
N ASN A 198 11.62 -8.38 -11.35
CA ASN A 198 11.24 -7.06 -11.85
C ASN A 198 9.73 -6.94 -12.11
N ASN A 199 8.94 -7.92 -11.68
CA ASN A 199 7.50 -8.00 -11.90
C ASN A 199 6.71 -7.92 -10.58
N LEU A 200 7.27 -7.24 -9.57
CA LEU A 200 6.60 -7.03 -8.28
C LEU A 200 5.57 -5.90 -8.32
N MET A 201 5.78 -4.92 -9.20
CA MET A 201 4.97 -3.72 -9.30
C MET A 201 4.03 -3.80 -10.51
N MET A 202 2.91 -3.07 -10.46
CA MET A 202 2.02 -2.98 -11.60
C MET A 202 2.68 -2.31 -12.80
N THR A 203 2.18 -2.63 -13.98
CA THR A 203 2.38 -1.80 -15.18
C THR A 203 1.39 -0.63 -15.20
N SER A 204 1.72 0.42 -15.94
CA SER A 204 0.81 1.54 -16.21
C SER A 204 -0.51 1.06 -16.83
N ALA A 205 -0.45 0.03 -17.68
CA ALA A 205 -1.65 -0.58 -18.27
C ALA A 205 -2.57 -1.23 -17.22
N GLN A 206 -1.99 -1.86 -16.19
CA GLN A 206 -2.75 -2.48 -15.09
C GLN A 206 -3.33 -1.44 -14.14
N VAL A 207 -2.65 -0.31 -13.90
CA VAL A 207 -3.23 0.84 -13.18
C VAL A 207 -4.44 1.39 -13.92
N LEU A 208 -4.35 1.57 -15.24
CA LEU A 208 -5.49 1.98 -16.06
C LEU A 208 -6.63 0.95 -16.02
N ALA A 209 -6.31 -0.34 -15.94
CA ALA A 209 -7.31 -1.40 -15.80
C ALA A 209 -8.02 -1.38 -14.43
N LEU A 210 -7.29 -1.10 -13.33
CA LEU A 210 -7.90 -0.85 -12.01
C LEU A 210 -8.91 0.29 -12.08
N HIS A 211 -8.51 1.41 -12.68
CA HIS A 211 -9.36 2.58 -12.84
C HIS A 211 -10.63 2.26 -13.64
N ARG A 212 -10.48 1.60 -14.80
CA ARG A 212 -11.61 1.15 -15.64
C ARG A 212 -12.53 0.14 -14.94
N ALA A 213 -12.03 -0.57 -13.93
CA ALA A 213 -12.83 -1.48 -13.11
C ALA A 213 -13.61 -0.77 -11.99
N GLY A 214 -13.57 0.56 -11.92
CA GLY A 214 -14.30 1.37 -10.94
C GLY A 214 -13.54 1.62 -9.64
N MET A 215 -12.24 1.31 -9.60
CA MET A 215 -11.39 1.63 -8.44
C MET A 215 -10.85 3.06 -8.54
N GLN A 216 -10.63 3.69 -7.40
CA GLN A 216 -10.02 5.02 -7.36
C GLN A 216 -8.50 4.92 -7.39
N ILE A 217 -7.87 5.88 -8.05
CA ILE A 217 -6.41 6.00 -8.10
C ILE A 217 -5.99 7.28 -7.39
N GLY A 218 -5.01 7.16 -6.49
CA GLY A 218 -4.38 8.28 -5.79
C GLY A 218 -2.87 8.30 -6.04
N ALA A 219 -2.25 9.44 -5.79
CA ALA A 219 -0.80 9.60 -5.91
C ALA A 219 -0.08 9.20 -4.62
N HIS A 220 1.11 8.61 -4.75
CA HIS A 220 1.94 8.18 -3.62
C HIS A 220 3.42 8.51 -3.83
N THR A 221 3.71 9.74 -4.32
CA THR A 221 5.04 10.20 -4.75
C THR A 221 5.60 9.42 -5.95
N VAL A 222 6.73 9.86 -6.50
CA VAL A 222 7.39 9.17 -7.60
C VAL A 222 8.23 8.03 -7.05
N SER A 223 9.13 8.33 -6.12
CA SER A 223 10.17 7.39 -5.65
C SER A 223 9.98 6.92 -4.20
N HIS A 224 8.79 7.11 -3.63
CA HIS A 224 8.45 6.71 -2.25
C HIS A 224 9.48 7.20 -1.19
N PRO A 225 9.93 8.48 -1.22
CA PRO A 225 10.87 8.97 -0.23
C PRO A 225 10.17 9.27 1.10
N ILE A 226 10.97 9.37 2.17
CA ILE A 226 10.50 10.01 3.41
C ILE A 226 10.54 11.52 3.16
N LEU A 227 9.39 12.13 2.88
CA LEU A 227 9.30 13.53 2.41
C LEU A 227 9.94 14.53 3.38
N ALA A 228 9.87 14.30 4.70
CA ALA A 228 10.51 15.14 5.71
C ALA A 228 12.06 15.13 5.66
N ARG A 229 12.67 14.28 4.83
CA ARG A 229 14.13 14.22 4.59
C ARG A 229 14.56 14.94 3.31
N LEU A 230 13.61 15.51 2.58
CA LEU A 230 13.86 16.25 1.35
C LEU A 230 13.79 17.76 1.61
N THR A 231 14.34 18.56 0.68
CA THR A 231 13.99 19.98 0.62
C THR A 231 12.53 20.14 0.17
N ASP A 232 11.93 21.30 0.43
CA ASP A 232 10.56 21.59 0.02
C ASP A 232 10.38 21.47 -1.51
N GLU A 233 11.37 21.90 -2.30
CA GLU A 233 11.36 21.77 -3.76
C GLU A 233 11.39 20.30 -4.20
N GLN A 234 12.21 19.47 -3.57
CA GLN A 234 12.31 18.04 -3.88
C GLN A 234 11.01 17.31 -3.49
N ALA A 235 10.45 17.60 -2.32
CA ALA A 235 9.16 17.06 -1.90
C ALA A 235 8.04 17.46 -2.86
N LYS A 236 8.04 18.72 -3.31
CA LYS A 236 7.09 19.21 -4.32
C LYS A 236 7.22 18.49 -5.65
N GLN A 237 8.45 18.26 -6.13
CA GLN A 237 8.70 17.50 -7.36
C GLN A 237 8.17 16.07 -7.27
N GLU A 238 8.36 15.39 -6.14
CA GLU A 238 7.86 14.04 -5.88
C GLU A 238 6.33 13.96 -5.88
N ILE A 239 5.67 14.89 -5.19
CA ILE A 239 4.20 14.93 -5.11
C ILE A 239 3.60 15.31 -6.46
N GLN A 240 4.09 16.40 -7.09
CA GLN A 240 3.52 16.90 -8.34
C GLN A 240 3.85 15.99 -9.52
N GLY A 241 5.05 15.40 -9.56
CA GLY A 241 5.47 14.49 -10.62
C GLY A 241 4.59 13.24 -10.69
N SER A 242 4.35 12.59 -9.54
CA SER A 242 3.49 11.41 -9.48
C SER A 242 2.04 11.70 -9.81
N LYS A 243 1.51 12.82 -9.30
CA LYS A 243 0.18 13.30 -9.65
C LYS A 243 0.06 13.54 -11.16
N HIS A 244 0.98 14.32 -11.75
CA HIS A 244 0.92 14.67 -13.17
C HIS A 244 1.00 13.42 -14.06
N PHE A 245 1.88 12.48 -13.73
CA PHE A 245 1.98 11.20 -14.43
C PHE A 245 0.64 10.45 -14.43
N LEU A 246 0.00 10.32 -13.26
CA LEU A 246 -1.29 9.63 -13.15
C LEU A 246 -2.41 10.38 -13.88
N GLU A 247 -2.44 11.71 -13.80
CA GLU A 247 -3.44 12.52 -14.53
C GLU A 247 -3.31 12.33 -16.06
N GLN A 248 -2.07 12.28 -16.57
CA GLN A 248 -1.81 11.96 -17.98
C GLN A 248 -2.24 10.53 -18.35
N LEU A 249 -1.93 9.55 -17.49
CA LEU A 249 -2.27 8.14 -17.72
C LEU A 249 -3.79 7.91 -17.72
N LEU A 250 -4.52 8.55 -16.81
CA LEU A 250 -5.94 8.34 -16.59
C LEU A 250 -6.82 9.25 -17.45
N GLY A 251 -6.30 10.40 -17.89
CA GLY A 251 -7.05 11.41 -18.62
C GLY A 251 -8.01 12.23 -17.73
N GLU A 252 -7.81 12.23 -16.42
CA GLU A 252 -8.63 12.94 -15.44
C GLU A 252 -7.80 13.41 -14.24
N ARG A 253 -8.39 14.28 -13.40
CA ARG A 253 -7.71 14.85 -12.24
C ARG A 253 -7.53 13.82 -11.12
N VAL A 254 -6.33 13.75 -10.54
CA VAL A 254 -6.03 12.95 -9.35
C VAL A 254 -6.11 13.85 -8.12
N GLY A 255 -7.14 13.61 -7.28
CA GLY A 255 -7.46 14.43 -6.11
C GLY A 255 -7.10 13.81 -4.76
N LEU A 256 -6.59 12.58 -4.75
CA LEU A 256 -6.24 11.83 -3.54
C LEU A 256 -4.73 11.61 -3.48
N PHE A 257 -4.16 11.74 -2.29
CA PHE A 257 -2.73 11.54 -2.04
C PHE A 257 -2.53 10.82 -0.70
N ALA A 258 -1.60 9.87 -0.66
CA ALA A 258 -1.12 9.25 0.57
C ALA A 258 0.35 9.59 0.78
N TYR A 259 0.75 9.92 2.01
CA TYR A 259 2.13 10.23 2.35
C TYR A 259 2.91 8.93 2.63
N PRO A 260 4.07 8.69 2.01
CA PRO A 260 4.92 7.54 2.32
C PRO A 260 5.17 7.37 3.83
N ASN A 261 5.03 6.16 4.37
CA ASN A 261 5.13 5.80 5.80
C ASN A 261 4.10 6.46 6.76
N GLY A 262 3.61 7.66 6.43
CA GLY A 262 2.38 8.23 6.98
C GLY A 262 2.45 8.83 8.39
N LYS A 263 3.62 9.00 9.02
CA LYS A 263 3.72 9.63 10.35
C LYS A 263 3.88 11.16 10.26
N PRO A 264 2.91 11.95 10.79
CA PRO A 264 3.03 13.40 10.81
C PRO A 264 4.26 13.86 11.61
N GLY A 265 5.04 14.80 11.08
CA GLY A 265 6.22 15.37 11.72
C GLY A 265 7.48 14.49 11.68
N GLU A 266 7.35 13.20 11.35
CA GLU A 266 8.48 12.28 11.14
C GLU A 266 8.69 12.01 9.65
N ASP A 267 7.62 11.70 8.91
CA ASP A 267 7.68 11.31 7.51
C ASP A 267 7.27 12.42 6.54
N TYR A 268 6.44 13.38 7.00
CA TYR A 268 6.01 14.55 6.23
C TYR A 268 5.79 15.77 7.14
N THR A 269 5.84 16.97 6.57
CA THR A 269 5.77 18.26 7.31
C THR A 269 4.52 19.06 6.89
N PRO A 270 4.10 20.09 7.64
CA PRO A 270 3.01 20.96 7.22
C PRO A 270 3.21 21.56 5.82
N ALA A 271 4.45 21.93 5.45
CA ALA A 271 4.77 22.45 4.12
C ALA A 271 4.42 21.45 3.00
N THR A 272 4.65 20.15 3.23
CA THR A 272 4.28 19.09 2.25
C THR A 272 2.78 18.87 2.12
N VAL A 273 1.98 19.31 3.09
CA VAL A 273 0.50 19.22 3.04
C VAL A 273 -0.11 20.32 2.16
N GLU A 274 0.63 21.40 1.91
CA GLU A 274 0.19 22.55 1.11
C GLU A 274 0.49 22.43 -0.40
N VAL A 275 1.13 21.32 -0.82
CA VAL A 275 1.52 21.02 -2.21
C VAL A 275 0.36 20.48 -3.05
#